data_AF-A0A2E9VDE2-F1
#
_entry.id   AF-A0A2E9VDE2-F1
#
_cell.length_a   1.000
_cell.length_b   1.000
_cell.length_c   1.000
_cell.angle_alpha   90.00
_cell.angle_beta   90.00
_cell.angle_gamma   90.00
#
_symmetry.space_group_name_H-M   'P 1'
#
loop_
_entity.id
_entity.type
_entity.pdbx_description
1 polymer ?
#
loop_
_entity_poly.entity_id
_entity_poly.type
_entity_poly.pdbx_seq_one_letter_code
_entity_poly.pdbx_strand_id
1 'polypeptide(L)' 'MDEGIHKFDSCIAGLGGCPFAPGASGNLATEDLVSMLHKKGIDTCINEEMLLDSVKLAVQLTS' A
#
# COMPACT_ATOMS: atom_id res chain seq x y z
N MET A 1 7.68 -14.00 2.18
CA MET A 1 9.02 -13.71 2.74
C MET A 1 9.93 -14.93 2.67
N ASP A 2 9.37 -16.09 2.35
CA ASP A 2 10.02 -17.40 2.37
C ASP A 2 11.17 -17.52 1.35
N GLU A 3 11.13 -16.71 0.28
CA GLU A 3 12.18 -16.61 -0.74
C GLU A 3 13.27 -15.54 -0.41
N GLY A 4 13.31 -15.01 0.82
CA GLY A 4 14.32 -14.06 1.28
C GLY A 4 14.16 -12.60 0.82
N ILE A 5 13.02 -12.25 0.21
CA ILE A 5 12.70 -10.87 -0.15
C ILE A 5 12.03 -10.15 1.02
N HIS A 6 12.59 -9.00 1.39
CA HIS A 6 12.15 -8.17 2.51
C HIS A 6 11.92 -6.69 2.17
N LYS A 7 12.09 -6.31 0.90
CA LYS A 7 11.84 -4.95 0.40
C LYS A 7 10.79 -4.99 -0.68
N PHE A 8 9.79 -4.12 -0.55
CA PHE A 8 8.64 -4.05 -1.44
C PHE A 8 8.33 -2.58 -1.70
N ASP A 9 8.08 -2.24 -2.96
CA ASP A 9 7.55 -0.94 -3.34
C ASP A 9 6.02 -1.02 -3.40
N SER A 10 5.36 0.05 -2.96
CA SER A 10 3.90 0.18 -2.94
C SER A 10 3.51 1.65 -3.11
N CYS A 11 2.23 1.94 -3.28
CA CYS A 11 1.73 3.32 -3.34
C CYS A 11 0.52 3.48 -2.43
N ILE A 12 0.45 4.61 -1.72
CA ILE A 12 -0.65 4.92 -0.80
C ILE A 12 -1.98 4.91 -1.56
N ALA A 13 -3.04 4.36 -0.97
CA ALA A 13 -4.36 4.26 -1.60
C ALA A 13 -4.37 3.54 -2.97
N GLY A 14 -3.34 2.73 -3.25
CA GLY A 14 -3.16 2.08 -4.55
C GLY A 14 -2.96 3.07 -5.71
N LEU A 15 -2.52 4.29 -5.41
CA LEU A 15 -2.37 5.35 -6.41
C LEU A 15 -1.47 4.96 -7.58
N GLY A 16 -1.72 5.60 -8.71
CA GLY A 16 -1.07 5.32 -9.98
C GLY A 16 -1.87 4.36 -10.85
N GLY A 17 -1.35 4.09 -12.04
CA GLY A 17 -1.98 3.27 -13.05
C GLY A 17 -1.09 3.17 -14.27
N CYS A 18 -1.35 2.19 -15.14
CA CYS A 18 -0.56 2.02 -16.34
C CYS A 18 -1.14 2.89 -17.48
N PRO A 19 -0.39 3.85 -18.05
CA PRO A 19 -0.87 4.65 -19.17
C PRO A 19 -1.16 3.81 -20.42
N PHE A 20 -0.57 2.61 -20.51
CA PHE A 20 -0.76 1.68 -21.62
C PHE A 20 -1.89 0.66 -21.40
N ALA A 21 -2.42 0.57 -20.18
CA ALA A 21 -3.52 -0.36 -19.85
C ALA A 21 -4.63 0.40 -19.11
N PRO A 22 -5.54 1.06 -19.87
CA PRO A 22 -6.67 1.79 -19.30
C PRO A 22 -7.53 0.87 -18.43
N GLY A 23 -7.75 1.26 -17.17
CA GLY A 23 -8.56 0.48 -16.23
C GLY A 23 -7.82 -0.67 -15.53
N ALA A 24 -6.51 -0.85 -15.77
CA ALA A 24 -5.71 -1.70 -14.90
C ALA A 24 -5.72 -1.13 -13.47
N SER A 25 -5.88 -2.00 -12.48
CA SER A 25 -5.68 -1.65 -11.07
C SER A 25 -4.31 -0.99 -10.89
N GLY A 26 -4.25 0.05 -10.05
CA GLY A 26 -3.04 0.82 -9.78
C GLY A 26 -1.93 0.01 -9.12
N ASN A 27 -1.03 0.69 -8.41
CA ASN A 27 0.01 0.00 -7.64
C ASN A 27 -0.61 -0.81 -6.50
N LEU A 28 0.18 -1.73 -5.94
CA LEU A 28 -0.15 -2.36 -4.66
C LEU A 28 -0.34 -1.26 -3.60
N ALA A 29 -1.49 -1.29 -2.92
CA ALA A 29 -1.82 -0.35 -1.87
C ALA A 29 -0.94 -0.57 -0.64
N THR A 30 -0.31 0.50 -0.14
CA THR A 30 0.59 0.43 1.02
C THR A 30 -0.15 -0.07 2.27
N GLU A 31 -1.39 0.37 2.48
CA GLU A 31 -2.22 -0.04 3.61
C GLU A 31 -2.59 -1.52 3.60
N ASP A 32 -2.85 -2.08 2.42
CA ASP A 32 -3.13 -3.51 2.28
C ASP A 32 -1.88 -4.35 2.58
N LEU A 33 -0.72 -3.91 2.08
CA LEU A 33 0.56 -4.57 2.33
C LEU A 33 0.91 -4.55 3.82
N VAL A 34 0.81 -3.38 4.46
CA VAL A 34 1.09 -3.22 5.90
C VAL A 34 0.13 -4.07 6.74
N SER A 35 -1.17 -3.99 6.46
CA SER A 35 -2.17 -4.78 7.20
C SER A 35 -1.93 -6.29 7.05
N MET A 36 -1.58 -6.76 5.84
CA MET A 36 -1.23 -8.16 5.60
C MET A 36 0.03 -8.59 6.36
N LEU A 37 1.07 -7.76 6.39
CA LEU A 37 2.32 -8.04 7.11
C LEU A 37 2.09 -8.06 8.63
N HIS A 38 1.36 -7.09 9.18
CA HIS A 38 1.00 -7.06 10.60
C HIS A 38 0.15 -8.27 11.02
N LYS A 39 -0.83 -8.68 10.20
CA LYS A 39 -1.63 -9.90 10.43
C LYS A 39 -0.78 -11.17 10.44
N LYS A 40 0.36 -11.17 9.75
CA LYS A 40 1.36 -12.25 9.76
C LYS A 40 2.38 -12.12 10.90
N GLY A 41 2.24 -11.11 11.77
CA GLY A 41 3.16 -10.85 12.88
C GLY A 41 4.50 -10.24 12.47
N ILE A 42 4.59 -9.69 11.26
CA ILE A 42 5.81 -9.05 10.74
C ILE A 42 5.75 -7.56 11.06
N ASP A 43 6.74 -7.06 11.78
CA ASP A 43 6.88 -5.63 12.06
C ASP A 43 7.38 -4.89 10.80
N THR A 44 6.67 -3.84 10.42
CA THR A 44 7.01 -2.97 9.29
C THR A 44 7.60 -1.63 9.73
N CYS A 45 7.62 -1.35 11.04
CA CYS A 45 7.89 -0.03 11.63
C CYS A 45 6.89 1.06 11.21
N ILE A 46 5.74 0.69 10.63
CA ILE A 46 4.69 1.63 10.22
C ILE A 46 3.53 1.57 11.21
N ASN A 47 3.09 2.73 11.69
CA ASN A 47 1.87 2.82 12.49
C ASN A 47 0.65 2.73 11.58
N GLU A 48 -0.17 1.69 11.75
CA GLU A 48 -1.32 1.40 10.88
C GLU A 48 -2.43 2.48 11.00
N GLU A 49 -2.66 3.05 12.18
CA GLU A 49 -3.65 4.11 12.39
C GLU A 49 -3.24 5.41 11.67
N MET A 50 -1.98 5.84 11.83
CA MET A 50 -1.45 7.01 11.12
C MET A 50 -1.42 6.80 9.61
N LEU A 51 -1.16 5.58 9.16
CA LEU A 51 -1.20 5.22 7.75
C LEU A 51 -2.62 5.37 7.20
N LEU A 52 -3.63 4.85 7.90
CA LEU A 52 -5.02 4.96 7.47
C LEU A 52 -5.50 6.42 7.41
N ASP A 53 -5.06 7.28 8.32
CA ASP A 53 -5.36 8.72 8.23
C ASP A 53 -4.70 9.39 7.02
N SER A 54 -3.47 8.98 6.70
CA SER A 54 -2.78 9.43 5.49
C SER A 54 -3.49 8.95 4.22
N VAL A 55 -4.01 7.72 4.22
CA VAL A 55 -4.81 7.15 3.10
C VAL A 55 -6.09 7.95 2.89
N LYS A 56 -6.83 8.27 3.95
CA LYS A 56 -8.04 9.11 3.85
C LYS A 56 -7.74 10.45 3.20
N LEU A 57 -6.65 11.12 3.62
CA LEU A 57 -6.22 12.38 3.03
C LEU A 57 -5.83 12.22 1.56
N ALA A 58 -5.06 11.19 1.21
CA ALA A 58 -4.65 10.92 -0.17
C ALA A 58 -5.87 10.74 -1.08
N VAL A 59 -6.82 9.89 -0.68
CA VAL A 59 -8.07 9.66 -1.42
C VAL A 59 -8.83 10.98 -1.60
N GLN A 60 -8.96 11.82 -0.57
CA GLN A 60 -9.65 13.11 -0.67
C GLN A 60 -9.01 14.08 -1.69
N LEU A 61 -7.70 13.99 -1.90
CA LEU A 61 -6.97 14.89 -2.79
C LEU A 61 -6.90 14.40 -4.25
N THR A 62 -7.16 13.11 -4.47
CA THR A 62 -7.01 12.48 -5.80
C THR A 62 -8.31 11.96 -6.40
N SER A 63 -9.42 12.06 -5.67
CA SER A 63 -10.77 11.68 -6.13
C SER A 63 -11.49 12.84 -6.83
#